data_AF-A0A0S8DZI5-F1
#
_entry.id   AF-A0A0S8DZI5-F1
#
_cell.length_a   1.000
_cell.length_b   1.000
_cell.length_c   1.000
_cell.angle_alpha   90.00
_cell.angle_beta   90.00
_cell.angle_gamma   90.00
#
_symmetry.space_group_name_H-M   'P 1'
#
loop_
_entity.id
_entity.type
_entity.pdbx_description
1 polymer ?
#
loop_
_entity_poly.entity_id
_entity_poly.type
_entity_poly.pdbx_seq_one_letter_code
_entity_poly.pdbx_strand_id
1 'polypeptide(L)'
;CAAKGTKVSIAFTKRLGAGFFGGEGFILQKLEGDGMAFVHAGGTVVPIDLNGETIRVDTGCIVAFTTGIDYSIERAGNLKSMFFGGEGLFLATLRGTGKVYLQSLPFSRMCNRILAHAPRAGGSRKGEGSILGGIGDLIGGS
;
A
#
# COMPACT_ATOMS: atom_id res chain seq x y z
N CYS A 1 -3.64 15.09 -13.54
CA CYS A 1 -3.32 16.48 -13.96
C CYS A 1 -4.44 17.39 -13.48
N ALA A 2 -4.24 18.71 -13.47
CA ALA A 2 -5.27 19.65 -13.02
C ALA A 2 -5.21 20.95 -13.84
N ALA A 3 -6.32 21.68 -13.86
CA ALA A 3 -6.42 22.97 -14.52
C ALA A 3 -5.38 23.96 -13.98
N LYS A 4 -4.93 24.88 -14.84
CA LYS A 4 -4.01 25.95 -14.45
C LYS A 4 -4.69 26.81 -13.38
N GLY A 5 -4.05 26.91 -12.21
CA GLY A 5 -4.60 27.62 -11.04
C GLY A 5 -5.05 26.71 -9.91
N THR A 6 -5.16 25.38 -10.12
CA THR A 6 -5.41 24.44 -9.03
C THR A 6 -4.26 24.45 -8.03
N LYS A 7 -4.57 24.75 -6.78
CA LYS A 7 -3.63 24.69 -5.66
C LYS A 7 -3.55 23.25 -5.16
N VAL A 8 -2.34 22.70 -5.16
CA VAL A 8 -2.04 21.38 -4.61
C VAL A 8 -1.30 21.58 -3.29
N SER A 9 -1.85 21.05 -2.20
CA SER A 9 -1.20 21.05 -0.89
C SER A 9 -1.22 19.65 -0.28
N ILE A 10 -0.35 19.41 0.70
CA ILE A 10 -0.35 18.14 1.43
C ILE A 10 -1.40 18.25 2.54
N ALA A 11 -2.44 17.42 2.47
CA ALA A 11 -3.45 17.31 3.52
C ALA A 11 -2.95 16.43 4.67
N PHE A 12 -2.26 15.34 4.35
CA PHE A 12 -1.81 14.37 5.34
C PHE A 12 -0.61 13.57 4.81
N THR A 13 0.32 13.27 5.71
CA THR A 13 1.44 12.37 5.42
C THR A 13 1.62 11.43 6.58
N LYS A 14 1.62 10.12 6.30
CA LYS A 14 1.96 9.12 7.31
C LYS A 14 3.00 8.17 6.74
N ARG A 15 4.17 8.16 7.37
CA ARG A 15 5.24 7.22 7.09
C ARG A 15 4.81 5.85 7.59
N LEU A 16 4.54 4.93 6.66
CA LEU A 16 4.07 3.58 6.96
C LEU A 16 5.21 2.54 7.00
N GLY A 17 6.48 3.00 7.03
CA GLY A 17 7.67 2.16 6.94
C GLY A 17 8.09 1.91 5.48
N ALA A 18 9.29 1.38 5.29
CA ALA A 18 9.89 1.16 3.98
C ALA A 18 9.18 0.02 3.23
N GLY A 19 8.19 0.36 2.40
CA GLY A 19 7.48 -0.58 1.54
C GLY A 19 6.65 0.17 0.48
N PHE A 20 6.98 -0.07 -0.79
CA PHE A 20 6.23 0.14 -2.04
C PHE A 20 5.66 1.53 -2.39
N PHE A 21 5.58 2.48 -1.45
CA PHE A 21 5.25 3.89 -1.71
C PHE A 21 6.50 4.79 -1.70
N GLY A 22 7.58 4.33 -2.35
CA GLY A 22 8.82 5.12 -2.46
C GLY A 22 9.55 5.40 -1.14
N GLY A 23 9.17 4.74 -0.03
CA GLY A 23 9.76 4.95 1.30
C GLY A 23 9.20 6.13 2.09
N GLU A 24 8.36 6.98 1.48
CA GLU A 24 7.74 8.14 2.13
C GLU A 24 6.43 7.79 2.86
N GLY A 25 5.82 6.65 2.52
CA GLY A 25 4.55 6.19 3.08
C GLY A 25 3.35 6.75 2.31
N PHE A 26 2.22 6.91 2.98
CA PHE A 26 0.98 7.39 2.35
C PHE A 26 0.90 8.92 2.42
N ILE A 27 0.72 9.55 1.26
CA ILE A 27 0.60 11.00 1.11
C ILE A 27 -0.78 11.32 0.52
N LEU A 28 -1.56 12.09 1.27
CA LEU A 28 -2.85 12.63 0.87
C LEU A 28 -2.67 14.08 0.46
N GLN A 29 -3.08 14.41 -0.76
CA GLN A 29 -3.00 15.77 -1.30
C GLN A 29 -4.40 16.40 -1.32
N LYS A 30 -4.49 17.67 -0.94
CA LYS A 30 -5.67 18.51 -1.12
C LYS A 30 -5.55 19.23 -2.46
N LEU A 31 -6.59 19.14 -3.26
CA LEU A 31 -6.74 19.91 -4.50
C LEU A 31 -7.81 20.98 -4.27
N GLU A 32 -7.44 22.25 -4.43
CA GLU A 32 -8.35 23.40 -4.28
C GLU A 32 -8.33 24.25 -5.56
N GLY A 33 -9.51 24.59 -6.07
CA GLY A 33 -9.67 25.41 -7.26
C GLY A 33 -11.09 25.29 -7.83
N ASP A 34 -11.34 26.04 -8.90
CA ASP A 34 -12.61 26.12 -9.63
C ASP A 34 -12.57 25.42 -11.00
N GLY A 35 -11.40 24.90 -11.39
CA GLY A 35 -11.20 24.13 -12.62
C GLY A 35 -11.24 22.60 -12.42
N MET A 36 -11.07 21.88 -13.52
CA MET A 36 -11.08 20.41 -13.54
C MET A 36 -9.78 19.80 -13.02
N ALA A 37 -9.90 18.72 -12.25
CA ALA A 37 -8.78 17.86 -11.86
C ALA A 37 -9.03 16.41 -12.32
N PHE A 38 -7.97 15.74 -12.74
CA PHE A 38 -7.98 14.36 -13.23
C PHE A 38 -7.09 13.51 -12.35
N VAL A 39 -7.68 12.46 -11.77
CA VAL A 39 -7.03 11.49 -10.89
C VAL A 39 -7.03 10.12 -11.58
N HIS A 40 -5.96 9.37 -11.42
CA HIS A 40 -5.84 8.01 -11.93
C HIS A 40 -6.26 6.99 -10.87
N ALA A 41 -6.96 5.94 -11.29
CA ALA A 41 -7.34 4.81 -10.45
C ALA A 41 -7.01 3.49 -11.17
N GLY A 42 -6.41 2.56 -10.45
CA GLY A 42 -6.09 1.22 -10.91
C GLY A 42 -7.32 0.32 -10.93
N GLY A 43 -7.65 -0.21 -12.10
CA GLY A 43 -8.85 -1.03 -12.29
C GLY A 43 -10.12 -0.18 -12.38
N THR A 44 -11.14 -0.53 -11.61
CA THR A 44 -12.46 0.10 -11.66
C THR A 44 -12.63 1.09 -10.50
N VAL A 45 -13.17 2.27 -10.80
CA VAL A 45 -13.58 3.26 -9.80
C VAL A 45 -14.95 2.92 -9.25
N VAL A 46 -15.07 2.86 -7.92
CA VAL A 46 -16.33 2.64 -7.21
C VAL A 46 -16.65 3.89 -6.38
N PRO A 47 -17.66 4.68 -6.75
CA PRO A 47 -18.13 5.79 -5.94
C PRO A 47 -19.02 5.29 -4.80
N ILE A 48 -18.83 5.84 -3.61
CA ILE A 48 -19.63 5.57 -2.41
C ILE A 48 -20.04 6.90 -1.79
N ASP A 49 -21.34 7.07 -1.58
CA ASP A 49 -21.91 8.18 -0.83
C ASP A 49 -22.01 7.79 0.66
N LEU A 50 -21.36 8.55 1.53
CA LEU A 50 -21.48 8.40 2.98
C LEU A 50 -22.43 9.46 3.52
N ASN A 51 -23.35 9.06 4.39
CA ASN A 51 -24.33 9.95 5.02
C ASN A 51 -24.25 9.87 6.56
N GLY A 52 -23.07 10.13 7.11
CA GLY A 52 -22.78 9.99 8.55
C GLY A 52 -22.27 8.60 8.95
N GLU A 53 -22.07 7.73 7.96
CA GLU A 53 -21.61 6.36 8.14
C GLU A 53 -20.09 6.28 8.27
N THR A 54 -19.61 5.08 8.61
CA THR A 54 -18.18 4.77 8.68
C THR A 54 -17.88 3.53 7.86
N ILE A 55 -16.84 3.61 7.02
CA ILE A 55 -16.33 2.47 6.25
C ILE A 55 -14.87 2.24 6.58
N ARG A 56 -14.45 0.97 6.52
CA ARG A 56 -13.04 0.57 6.65
C ARG A 56 -12.59 -0.05 5.35
N VAL A 57 -11.52 0.49 4.78
CA VAL A 57 -11.01 0.11 3.47
C VAL A 57 -9.49 -0.06 3.53
N ASP A 58 -8.93 -0.82 2.59
CA ASP A 58 -7.48 -0.83 2.40
C ASP A 58 -6.98 0.56 2.02
N THR A 59 -5.91 1.04 2.67
CA THR A 59 -5.39 2.39 2.44
C THR A 59 -5.01 2.62 0.98
N GLY A 60 -4.48 1.59 0.29
CA GLY A 60 -4.12 1.68 -1.11
C GLY A 60 -5.34 1.80 -2.03
N CYS A 61 -6.52 1.31 -1.62
CA CYS A 61 -7.73 1.36 -2.44
C CYS A 61 -8.39 2.75 -2.47
N ILE A 62 -7.94 3.73 -1.66
CA ILE A 62 -8.53 5.08 -1.66
C ILE A 62 -7.95 5.89 -2.82
N VAL A 63 -8.83 6.44 -3.66
CA VAL A 63 -8.45 7.31 -4.78
C VAL A 63 -8.62 8.77 -4.40
N ALA A 64 -9.82 9.13 -3.94
CA ALA A 64 -10.18 10.50 -3.54
C ALA A 64 -11.40 10.47 -2.63
N PHE A 65 -11.60 11.55 -1.87
CA PHE A 65 -12.84 11.78 -1.11
C PHE A 65 -13.07 13.28 -0.95
N THR A 66 -14.32 13.67 -0.72
CA THR A 66 -14.69 15.07 -0.54
C THR A 66 -14.40 15.56 0.88
N THR A 67 -14.36 16.88 1.05
CA THR A 67 -14.42 17.50 2.38
C THR A 67 -15.66 17.02 3.13
N GLY A 68 -15.56 16.87 4.46
CA GLY A 68 -16.62 16.32 5.31
C GLY A 68 -16.46 14.83 5.66
N ILE A 69 -15.44 14.17 5.08
CA ILE A 69 -15.01 12.83 5.47
C ILE A 69 -13.74 12.92 6.32
N ASP A 70 -13.83 12.45 7.56
CA ASP A 70 -12.71 12.20 8.44
C ASP A 70 -11.96 10.93 8.01
N TYR A 71 -10.63 10.99 8.09
CA TYR A 71 -9.73 9.92 7.65
C TYR A 71 -8.74 9.55 8.76
N SER A 72 -8.62 8.26 9.05
CA SER A 72 -7.59 7.74 9.94
C SER A 72 -6.99 6.45 9.41
N ILE A 73 -5.69 6.25 9.61
CA ILE A 73 -4.99 5.00 9.26
C ILE A 73 -4.66 4.24 10.54
N GLU A 74 -5.14 3.01 10.59
CA GLU A 74 -4.82 2.02 11.60
C GLU A 74 -4.02 0.89 10.96
N ARG A 75 -2.99 0.43 11.65
CA ARG A 75 -2.31 -0.80 11.27
C ARG A 75 -3.21 -1.96 11.66
N ALA A 76 -3.66 -2.77 10.71
CA ALA A 76 -4.41 -3.98 11.01
C ALA A 76 -3.48 -4.95 11.75
N GLY A 77 -3.90 -5.39 12.94
CA GLY A 77 -3.04 -5.96 13.98
C GLY A 77 -2.36 -7.30 13.67
N ASN A 78 -1.37 -7.58 14.51
CA ASN A 78 -0.59 -8.81 14.76
C ASN A 78 0.06 -9.52 13.57
N LEU A 79 1.33 -9.90 13.80
CA LEU A 79 2.28 -10.60 12.90
C LEU A 79 1.68 -11.74 12.03
N LYS A 80 0.53 -12.32 12.39
CA LYS A 80 -0.14 -13.36 11.60
C LYS A 80 -0.72 -12.86 10.26
N SER A 81 -1.13 -11.59 10.15
CA SER A 81 -1.61 -11.03 8.86
C SER A 81 -0.48 -10.69 7.87
N MET A 82 0.80 -10.79 8.29
CA MET A 82 1.98 -10.61 7.42
C MET A 82 2.17 -11.76 6.41
N PHE A 83 1.30 -12.77 6.43
CA PHE A 83 1.28 -13.90 5.49
C PHE A 83 0.96 -13.49 4.04
N PHE A 84 0.52 -12.25 3.79
CA PHE A 84 0.39 -11.66 2.45
C PHE A 84 1.69 -11.00 1.93
N GLY A 85 2.84 -11.65 2.14
CA GLY A 85 4.10 -11.22 1.52
C GLY A 85 4.92 -10.18 2.30
N GLY A 86 4.73 -10.05 3.62
CA GLY A 86 5.61 -9.25 4.49
C GLY A 86 5.32 -7.76 4.56
N GLU A 87 4.42 -7.22 3.74
CA GLU A 87 3.94 -5.84 3.86
C GLU A 87 2.82 -5.75 4.90
N GLY A 88 2.94 -4.79 5.83
CA GLY A 88 1.90 -4.55 6.83
C GLY A 88 0.59 -4.10 6.17
N LEU A 89 -0.53 -4.75 6.52
CA LEU A 89 -1.84 -4.33 6.06
C LEU A 89 -2.27 -3.05 6.81
N PHE A 90 -2.43 -1.94 6.09
CA PHE A 90 -2.90 -0.67 6.64
C PHE A 90 -4.37 -0.45 6.25
N LEU A 91 -5.24 -0.45 7.25
CA LEU A 91 -6.66 -0.15 7.06
C LEU A 91 -6.89 1.34 7.32
N ALA A 92 -7.59 1.97 6.39
CA ALA A 92 -8.09 3.31 6.55
C ALA A 92 -9.55 3.27 6.99
N THR A 93 -9.89 4.09 7.98
CA THR A 93 -11.26 4.35 8.40
C THR A 93 -11.67 5.70 7.83
N LEU A 94 -12.77 5.71 7.07
CA LEU A 94 -13.40 6.90 6.51
C LEU A 94 -14.76 7.09 7.17
N ARG A 95 -15.02 8.25 7.74
CA ARG A 95 -16.28 8.54 8.46
C ARG A 95 -16.78 9.95 8.13
N GLY A 96 -18.09 10.10 7.96
CA GLY A 96 -18.71 11.43 7.82
C GLY A 96 -19.73 11.47 6.68
N THR A 97 -19.94 12.66 6.13
CA THR A 97 -20.90 12.88 5.03
C THR A 97 -20.18 13.44 3.81
N GLY A 98 -20.30 12.76 2.67
CA GLY A 98 -19.57 13.11 1.45
C GLY A 98 -19.40 11.94 0.49
N LYS A 99 -18.64 12.15 -0.60
CA LYS A 99 -18.31 11.11 -1.58
C LYS A 99 -16.92 10.56 -1.37
N VAL A 100 -16.80 9.24 -1.49
CA VAL A 100 -15.54 8.49 -1.49
C VAL A 100 -15.42 7.75 -2.82
N TYR A 101 -14.23 7.79 -3.41
CA TYR A 101 -13.89 7.07 -4.63
C TYR A 101 -12.83 6.02 -4.30
N LEU A 102 -13.17 4.75 -4.56
CA LEU A 102 -12.27 3.62 -4.34
C LEU A 102 -11.82 3.00 -5.66
N GLN A 103 -10.67 2.34 -5.64
CA GLN A 103 -10.14 1.54 -6.74
C GLN A 103 -10.08 0.06 -6.39
N SER A 104 -10.30 -0.81 -7.38
CA SER A 104 -10.29 -2.26 -7.17
C SER A 104 -8.88 -2.86 -7.17
N LEU A 105 -7.94 -2.26 -7.90
CA LEU A 105 -6.59 -2.77 -8.09
C LEU A 105 -5.54 -1.70 -7.73
N PRO A 106 -5.27 -1.48 -6.44
CA PRO A 106 -4.24 -0.55 -6.04
C PRO A 106 -2.86 -1.06 -6.47
N PHE A 107 -2.00 -0.13 -6.92
CA PHE A 107 -0.69 -0.43 -7.48
C PHE A 107 0.16 -1.32 -6.56
N SER A 108 0.16 -1.05 -5.25
CA SER A 108 0.91 -1.86 -4.27
C SER A 108 0.46 -3.33 -4.26
N ARG A 109 -0.85 -3.62 -4.41
CA ARG A 109 -1.33 -5.00 -4.53
C ARG A 109 -0.92 -5.64 -5.85
N MET A 110 -0.90 -4.89 -6.94
CA MET A 110 -0.39 -5.38 -8.23
C MET A 110 1.11 -5.72 -8.13
N CYS A 111 1.93 -4.82 -7.60
CA CYS A 111 3.36 -5.04 -7.39
C CYS A 111 3.64 -6.24 -6.49
N ASN A 112 2.92 -6.39 -5.38
CA ASN A 112 3.05 -7.56 -4.52
C ASN A 112 2.71 -8.87 -5.23
N ARG A 113 1.63 -8.89 -6.02
CA ARG A 113 1.28 -10.07 -6.81
C ARG A 113 2.36 -10.39 -7.85
N ILE A 114 2.89 -9.37 -8.51
CA ILE A 114 3.98 -9.55 -9.47
C ILE A 114 5.21 -10.12 -8.75
N LEU A 115 5.63 -9.59 -7.61
CA LEU A 115 6.80 -10.09 -6.88
C LEU A 115 6.59 -11.47 -6.26
N ALA A 116 5.38 -11.77 -5.78
CA ALA A 116 5.04 -13.11 -5.28
C ALA A 116 5.09 -14.18 -6.38
N HIS A 117 4.88 -13.80 -7.64
CA HIS A 117 4.92 -14.68 -8.81
C HIS A 117 6.12 -14.45 -9.72
N ALA A 118 6.98 -13.47 -9.43
CA ALA A 118 8.19 -13.22 -10.18
C ALA A 118 9.12 -14.40 -9.93
N PRO A 119 9.68 -15.03 -10.98
CA PRO A 119 10.75 -15.99 -10.79
C PRO A 119 11.85 -15.28 -10.01
N ARG A 120 12.27 -15.87 -8.89
CA ARG A 120 13.43 -15.39 -8.12
C ARG A 120 14.61 -15.29 -9.09
N ALA A 121 14.89 -14.08 -9.58
CA ALA A 121 15.99 -13.85 -10.48
C ALA A 121 17.29 -13.87 -9.65
N GLY A 122 17.94 -15.05 -9.63
CA GLY A 122 19.30 -15.26 -9.14
C GLY A 122 19.38 -15.92 -7.75
N GLY A 123 19.96 -17.12 -7.59
CA GLY A 123 20.62 -17.98 -8.53
C GLY A 123 20.89 -19.35 -7.90
N SER A 124 21.08 -20.35 -8.75
CA SER A 124 21.63 -21.64 -8.35
C SER A 124 23.00 -21.41 -7.72
N ARG A 125 23.11 -21.59 -6.39
CA ARG A 125 24.32 -22.21 -5.84
C ARG A 125 23.96 -23.64 -5.52
N LYS A 126 24.05 -24.49 -6.54
CA LYS A 126 24.36 -25.91 -6.38
C LYS A 126 25.77 -25.97 -5.79
N GLY A 127 25.86 -25.72 -4.50
CA GLY A 127 27.01 -26.06 -3.67
C GLY A 127 26.45 -27.03 -2.64
N GLU A 128 26.87 -28.27 -2.72
CA GLU A 128 26.63 -29.30 -1.72
C GLU A 128 26.81 -28.74 -0.31
N GLY A 129 25.82 -28.99 0.53
CA GLY A 129 25.78 -28.48 1.89
C GLY A 129 24.57 -29.04 2.60
N SER A 130 24.39 -30.35 2.46
CA SER A 130 23.55 -31.13 3.34
C SER A 130 23.86 -30.71 4.78
N ILE A 131 22.83 -30.71 5.64
CA ILE A 131 22.81 -30.60 7.11
C ILE A 131 23.79 -31.55 7.86
N LEU A 132 24.74 -32.15 7.13
CA LEU A 132 25.91 -32.94 7.54
C LEU A 132 27.25 -32.19 7.39
N GLY A 133 27.28 -31.00 6.79
CA GLY A 133 28.52 -30.25 6.49
C GLY A 133 29.19 -29.54 7.69
N GLY A 134 28.58 -29.57 8.88
CA GLY A 134 29.14 -28.95 10.09
C GLY A 134 30.04 -29.87 10.93
N ILE A 135 30.12 -31.17 10.60
CA ILE A 135 30.82 -32.18 11.43
C ILE A 135 32.13 -32.67 10.77
N GLY A 136 32.31 -32.45 9.46
CA GLY A 136 33.48 -32.93 8.70
C GLY A 136 34.79 -32.17 8.93
N ASP A 137 34.74 -30.89 9.33
CA ASP A 137 35.92 -30.02 9.46
C ASP A 137 36.60 -30.06 10.85
N LEU A 138 36.15 -30.95 11.76
CA LEU A 138 36.70 -31.08 13.12
C LEU A 138 37.42 -32.41 13.39
N ILE A 139 37.49 -33.34 12.43
CA ILE A 139 38.08 -34.69 12.65
C ILE A 139 39.20 -35.05 11.65
N GLY A 140 39.50 -34.23 10.63
CA GLY A 140 40.43 -34.57 9.55
C GLY A 140 41.80 -33.90 9.56
N GLY A 141 42.34 -33.53 10.73
CA GLY A 141 43.57 -32.71 10.83
C GLY A 141 44.66 -33.28 11.74
N SER A 142 45.27 -34.41 11.33
CA SER A 142 46.67 -34.82 11.58
C SER A 142 46.94 -36.16 10.91
#